data_AF-A0A2P2P796-F1
#
_entry.id   AF-A0A2P2P796-F1
#
_cell.length_a   1.000
_cell.length_b   1.000
_cell.length_c   1.000
_cell.angle_alpha   90.00
_cell.angle_beta   90.00
_cell.angle_gamma   90.00
#
_symmetry.space_group_name_H-M   'P 1'
#
loop_
_entity.id
_entity.type
_entity.pdbx_description
1 polymer ?
#
loop_
_entity_poly.entity_id
_entity_poly.type
_entity_poly.pdbx_seq_one_letter_code
_entity_poly.pdbx_strand_id
1 'polypeptide(L)' 'MINVESKNLFYLTESGYGLRETLFYSLFFHLQVYKTREDMLHALPFISDGAISLDGGVIKASGVFSLGNR' A
#
# COMPACT_ATOMS: atom_id res chain seq x y z
N MET A 1 6.19 -4.41 3.17
CA MET A 1 6.93 -3.16 2.82
C MET A 1 8.06 -3.50 1.88
N ILE A 2 8.40 -2.60 0.95
CA ILE A 2 9.41 -2.86 -0.09
C ILE A 2 10.75 -2.29 0.35
N ASN A 3 11.75 -3.15 0.42
CA ASN A 3 13.15 -2.73 0.55
C ASN A 3 13.66 -2.31 -0.83
N VAL A 4 14.25 -1.13 -0.92
CA VAL A 4 14.72 -0.56 -2.19
C VAL A 4 16.24 -0.54 -2.16
N GLU A 5 16.88 -1.13 -3.18
CA GLU A 5 18.33 -1.13 -3.31
C GLU A 5 18.89 0.30 -3.30
N SER A 6 20.04 0.52 -2.65
CA SER A 6 20.61 1.85 -2.42
C SER A 6 20.81 2.67 -3.69
N LYS A 7 21.15 2.02 -4.81
CA LYS A 7 21.32 2.67 -6.13
C LYS A 7 20.02 3.30 -6.68
N ASN A 8 18.86 2.90 -6.16
CA ASN A 8 17.55 3.33 -6.62
C ASN A 8 16.87 4.32 -5.65
N LEU A 9 17.57 4.75 -4.59
CA LEU A 9 17.00 5.63 -3.57
C LEU A 9 16.97 7.11 -3.97
N PHE A 10 17.93 7.57 -4.76
CA PHE A 10 18.08 8.98 -5.13
C PHE A 10 18.65 9.10 -6.56
N TYR A 11 18.43 10.24 -7.22
CA TYR A 11 18.99 10.59 -8.53
C TYR A 11 18.73 9.56 -9.63
N LEU A 12 17.60 8.85 -9.57
CA LEU A 12 17.20 7.91 -10.61
C LEU A 12 16.50 8.63 -11.77
N THR A 13 15.68 9.63 -11.46
CA THR A 13 14.99 10.48 -12.44
C THR A 13 15.79 11.74 -12.74
N GLU A 14 15.53 12.40 -13.87
CA GLU A 14 16.17 13.68 -14.24
C GLU A 14 15.97 14.77 -13.18
N SER A 15 14.85 14.72 -12.44
CA SER A 15 14.54 15.65 -11.35
C SER A 15 15.17 15.26 -10.01
N GLY A 16 15.96 14.18 -9.95
CA GLY A 16 16.69 13.78 -8.74
C GLY A 16 15.97 12.78 -7.81
N TYR A 17 14.75 12.35 -8.14
CA TYR A 17 13.96 11.42 -7.32
C TYR A 17 14.33 9.95 -7.56
N GLY A 18 14.17 9.12 -6.53
CA GLY A 18 14.29 7.66 -6.54
C GLY A 18 12.96 6.92 -6.77
N LEU A 19 13.00 5.59 -6.67
CA LEU A 19 11.84 4.73 -6.94
C LEU A 19 10.76 4.78 -5.86
N ARG A 20 11.10 5.15 -4.62
CA ARG A 20 10.17 5.07 -3.49
C ARG A 20 9.06 6.09 -3.63
N GLU A 21 9.43 7.34 -3.90
CA GLU A 21 8.58 8.50 -4.03
C GLU A 21 7.95 8.64 -5.43
N THR A 22 8.47 7.92 -6.43
CA THR A 22 7.91 7.90 -7.80
C THR A 22 7.08 6.63 -8.04
N LEU A 23 7.74 5.55 -8.47
CA LEU A 23 7.11 4.30 -8.87
C LEU A 23 6.27 3.67 -7.75
N PHE A 24 6.87 3.43 -6.58
CA PHE A 24 6.18 2.72 -5.51
C PHE A 24 5.05 3.55 -4.90
N TYR A 25 5.23 4.86 -4.79
CA TYR A 25 4.17 5.76 -4.38
C TYR A 25 3.03 5.81 -5.42
N SER A 26 3.32 5.73 -6.71
CA SER A 26 2.27 5.69 -7.74
C SER A 26 1.50 4.36 -7.76
N LEU A 27 2.16 3.24 -7.41
CA LEU A 27 1.54 1.92 -7.39
C LEU A 27 0.69 1.67 -6.14
N PHE A 28 1.17 2.11 -4.98
CA PHE A 28 0.57 1.77 -3.68
C PHE A 28 0.03 2.98 -2.93
N PHE A 29 0.42 4.20 -3.31
CA PHE A 29 0.01 5.44 -2.65
C PHE A 29 0.14 5.31 -1.12
N HIS A 30 -0.92 5.61 -0.36
CA HIS A 30 -0.95 5.41 1.09
C HIS A 30 -1.57 4.07 1.54
N LEU A 31 -1.36 2.98 0.79
CA LEU A 31 -1.88 1.65 1.13
C LEU A 31 -1.48 1.23 2.56
N GLN A 32 -2.48 0.93 3.38
CA GLN A 32 -2.29 0.50 4.76
C GLN A 32 -2.24 -1.03 4.85
N VAL A 33 -1.39 -1.56 5.73
CA VAL A 33 -1.22 -3.01 5.93
C VAL A 33 -1.58 -3.37 7.37
N TYR A 34 -2.53 -4.29 7.54
CA TYR A 34 -3.04 -4.75 8.82
C TYR A 34 -2.67 -6.21 9.08
N LYS A 35 -2.61 -6.59 10.36
CA LYS A 35 -2.33 -7.97 10.74
C LYS A 35 -3.48 -8.90 10.40
N THR A 36 -4.71 -8.51 10.78
CA THR A 36 -5.93 -9.29 10.54
C THR A 36 -6.97 -8.48 9.79
N ARG A 37 -7.95 -9.18 9.20
CA ARG A 37 -9.10 -8.57 8.55
C ARG A 37 -9.98 -7.84 9.56
N GLU A 38 -10.05 -8.33 10.79
CA GLU A 38 -10.79 -7.69 11.88
C GLU A 38 -10.18 -6.33 12.25
N ASP A 39 -8.85 -6.26 12.44
CA ASP A 39 -8.14 -4.99 12.70
C ASP A 39 -8.39 -3.97 11.57
N MET A 40 -8.34 -4.45 10.33
CA MET A 40 -8.59 -3.63 9.14
C MET A 40 -10.03 -3.08 9.13
N LEU A 41 -11.02 -3.90 9.48
CA LEU A 41 -12.43 -3.48 9.51
C LEU A 41 -12.72 -2.51 10.67
N HIS A 42 -12.10 -2.71 11.83
CA HIS A 42 -12.21 -1.76 12.95
C HIS A 42 -11.63 -0.39 12.60
N ALA A 43 -10.59 -0.35 11.77
CA ALA A 43 -9.97 0.89 11.33
C ALA A 43 -10.64 1.51 10.08
N LEU A 44 -11.69 0.90 9.53
CA LEU A 44 -12.32 1.30 8.26
C LEU A 44 -12.62 2.81 8.12
N PRO A 45 -13.15 3.52 9.14
CA PRO A 45 -13.41 4.96 9.04
C PRO A 45 -12.16 5.83 8.86
N PHE A 46 -10.97 5.29 9.14
CA PHE A 46 -9.68 5.97 9.08
C PHE A 46 -8.85 5.58 7.85
N ILE A 47 -9.37 4.68 7.00
CA ILE A 47 -8.72 4.26 5.77
C ILE A 47 -9.09 5.26 4.67
N SER A 48 -8.11 6.05 4.22
CA SER A 48 -8.28 7.05 3.16
C SER A 48 -8.21 6.46 1.75
N ASP A 49 -7.45 5.39 1.59
CA ASP A 49 -7.08 4.80 0.31
C ASP A 49 -7.36 3.29 0.31
N GLY A 50 -6.42 2.46 -0.15
CA GLY A 50 -6.54 1.01 -0.04
C GLY A 50 -6.04 0.49 1.31
N ALA A 51 -6.49 -0.71 1.67
CA ALA A 51 -5.93 -1.47 2.77
C ALA A 51 -5.87 -2.96 2.45
N ILE A 52 -4.87 -3.63 3.01
CA ILE A 52 -4.74 -5.10 2.95
C ILE A 52 -4.49 -5.67 4.33
N SER A 53 -4.93 -6.90 4.56
CA SER A 53 -4.59 -7.66 5.77
C SER A 53 -3.76 -8.91 5.45
N LEU A 54 -2.89 -9.31 6.37
CA LEU A 54 -2.00 -10.47 6.17
C LEU A 54 -2.77 -11.81 6.11
N ASP A 55 -4.00 -11.86 6.63
CA ASP A 55 -4.94 -12.98 6.54
C ASP A 55 -5.88 -12.87 5.30
N GLY A 56 -5.47 -12.10 4.29
CA GLY A 56 -6.01 -12.12 2.92
C GLY A 56 -7.15 -11.14 2.62
N GLY A 57 -7.42 -10.17 3.50
CA GLY A 57 -8.40 -9.11 3.25
C GLY A 57 -7.84 -8.05 2.30
N VAL A 58 -8.68 -7.52 1.41
CA VAL A 58 -8.32 -6.43 0.49
C VAL A 58 -9.48 -5.44 0.39
N ILE A 59 -9.18 -4.16 0.64
CA ILE A 59 -10.04 -3.00 0.43
C ILE A 59 -9.37 -2.14 -0.65
N LYS A 60 -10.07 -1.94 -1.77
CA LYS A 60 -9.62 -1.00 -2.82
C LYS A 60 -10.09 0.41 -2.48
N ALA A 61 -9.35 1.43 -2.94
CA ALA A 61 -9.64 2.84 -2.68
C ALA A 61 -11.06 3.31 -3.10
N SER A 62 -11.75 2.57 -3.98
CA SER A 62 -13.16 2.83 -4.33
C SER A 62 -14.18 2.25 -3.35
N GLY A 63 -13.75 1.73 -2.20
CA GLY A 63 -14.62 1.01 -1.26
C GLY A 63 -15.04 -0.39 -1.76
N VAL A 64 -14.36 -0.92 -2.79
CA VAL A 64 -14.61 -2.28 -3.29
C VAL A 64 -13.84 -3.29 -2.44
N PHE A 65 -14.58 -4.20 -1.82
CA PHE A 65 -14.05 -5.26 -0.97
C PHE A 65 -13.83 -6.55 -1.77
N SER A 66 -12.69 -7.19 -1.60
CA SER A 66 -12.50 -8.59 -2.01
C SER A 66 -12.45 -9.47 -0.76
N LEU A 67 -13.58 -10.13 -0.50
CA LEU A 67 -13.79 -11.03 0.63
C LEU A 67 -14.11 -12.42 0.05
N GLY A 68 -13.27 -13.41 0.36
CA GLY A 68 -13.40 -14.77 -0.14
C GLY A 68 -12.22 -15.63 0.32
N ASN A 69 -12.34 -16.95 0.15
CA ASN A 69 -11.23 -17.88 0.38
C ASN A 69 -10.17 -17.63 -0.69
N ARG A 70 -8.95 -17.29 -0.25
CA ARG A 70 -7.75 -17.20 -1.09
C ARG A 70 -6.90 -18.44 -0.88
#